data_AF-A0A7Y5G9L1-F1
#
_entry.id   AF-A0A7Y5G9L1-F1
#
_cell.length_a   1.000
_cell.length_b   1.000
_cell.length_c   1.000
_cell.angle_alpha   90.00
_cell.angle_beta   90.00
_cell.angle_gamma   90.00
#
_symmetry.space_group_name_H-M   'P 1'
#
loop_
_entity.id
_entity.type
_entity.pdbx_description
1 polymer ?
#
loop_
_entity_poly.entity_id
_entity_poly.type
_entity_poly.pdbx_seq_one_letter_code
_entity_poly.pdbx_strand_id
1 'polypeptide(L)'
;MQELDKEKLQIIFNEIEKELARATSKFDPYHSYHEGFAVIKEELDELWDEIKSKDHTDEALRMEAIQVAVTAIRFVHDLLPPK
;
A
#
# COMPACT_ATOMS: atom_id res chain seq x y z
N MET A 1 8.62 -21.09 12.52
CA MET A 1 8.23 -20.15 11.44
C MET A 1 7.36 -20.96 10.49
N GLN A 2 6.07 -20.65 10.38
CA GLN A 2 5.23 -21.31 9.37
C GLN A 2 5.73 -20.86 7.99
N GLU A 3 5.86 -21.81 7.06
CA GLU A 3 6.14 -21.49 5.67
C GLU A 3 4.97 -20.65 5.12
N LEU A 4 5.29 -19.53 4.48
CA LEU A 4 4.27 -18.68 3.88
C LEU A 4 3.61 -19.43 2.73
N ASP A 5 2.29 -19.42 2.70
CA ASP A 5 1.49 -20.00 1.64
C ASP A 5 1.74 -19.24 0.33
N LYS A 6 2.39 -19.91 -0.63
CA LYS A 6 2.79 -19.33 -1.92
C LYS A 6 1.59 -18.86 -2.75
N GLU A 7 0.47 -19.55 -2.68
CA GLU A 7 -0.73 -19.17 -3.42
C GLU A 7 -1.31 -17.87 -2.85
N LYS A 8 -1.36 -17.75 -1.52
CA LYS A 8 -1.78 -16.52 -0.85
C LYS A 8 -0.83 -15.36 -1.13
N LEU A 9 0.47 -15.59 -1.13
CA LEU A 9 1.46 -14.56 -1.48
C LEU A 9 1.25 -14.06 -2.91
N GLN A 10 1.01 -14.97 -3.86
CA GLN A 10 0.76 -14.57 -5.24
C GLN A 10 -0.50 -13.70 -5.36
N ILE A 11 -1.57 -14.02 -4.62
CA ILE A 11 -2.78 -13.21 -4.57
C ILE A 11 -2.46 -11.79 -4.04
N ILE A 12 -1.73 -11.70 -2.93
CA ILE A 12 -1.35 -10.42 -2.31
C ILE A 12 -0.52 -9.58 -3.29
N PHE A 13 0.51 -10.15 -3.91
CA PHE A 13 1.35 -9.42 -4.85
C PHE A 13 0.58 -8.96 -6.09
N ASN A 14 -0.33 -9.78 -6.61
CA ASN A 14 -1.16 -9.39 -7.75
C ASN A 14 -2.07 -8.18 -7.42
N GLU A 15 -2.55 -8.08 -6.19
CA GLU A 15 -3.38 -6.93 -5.77
C GLU A 15 -2.55 -5.68 -5.56
N ILE A 16 -1.40 -5.80 -4.90
CA ILE A 16 -0.44 -4.71 -4.76
C ILE A 16 -0.03 -4.19 -6.14
N GLU A 17 0.27 -5.07 -7.10
CA GLU A 17 0.66 -4.67 -8.46
C GLU A 17 -0.47 -3.89 -9.16
N LYS A 18 -1.72 -4.38 -9.08
CA LYS A 18 -2.88 -3.69 -9.67
C LYS A 18 -3.10 -2.31 -9.04
N GLU A 19 -3.00 -2.23 -7.73
CA GLU A 19 -3.24 -0.99 -7.00
C GLU A 19 -2.10 0.02 -7.22
N LEU A 20 -0.85 -0.46 -7.27
CA LEU A 20 0.30 0.36 -7.64
C LEU A 20 0.20 0.89 -9.09
N ALA A 21 -0.24 0.06 -10.04
CA ALA A 21 -0.51 0.48 -11.42
C ALA A 21 -1.61 1.55 -11.48
N ARG A 22 -2.67 1.40 -10.69
CA ARG A 22 -3.73 2.41 -10.55
C ARG A 22 -3.17 3.72 -9.99
N ALA A 23 -2.44 3.67 -8.88
CA ALA A 23 -1.85 4.84 -8.23
C ALA A 23 -0.86 5.59 -9.14
N THR A 24 0.02 4.86 -9.83
CA THR A 24 0.99 5.43 -10.80
C THR A 24 0.34 6.02 -12.05
N SER A 25 -0.83 5.51 -12.47
CA SER A 25 -1.59 6.09 -13.58
C SER A 25 -2.34 7.37 -13.21
N LYS A 26 -2.69 7.53 -11.92
CA LYS A 26 -3.53 8.62 -11.42
C LYS A 26 -2.72 9.77 -10.82
N PHE A 27 -1.55 9.47 -10.26
CA PHE A 27 -0.74 10.43 -9.52
C PHE A 27 0.70 10.43 -10.04
N ASP A 28 1.22 11.64 -10.26
CA ASP A 28 2.63 11.87 -10.56
C ASP A 28 3.54 11.31 -9.44
N PRO A 29 4.84 11.08 -9.71
CA PRO A 29 5.80 10.75 -8.67
C PRO A 29 5.80 11.78 -7.53
N TYR A 30 6.10 11.34 -6.31
CA TYR A 30 6.19 12.26 -5.18
C TYR A 30 7.23 13.35 -5.48
N HIS A 31 6.86 14.61 -5.28
CA HIS A 31 7.70 15.78 -5.51
C HIS A 31 8.79 15.91 -4.43
N SER A 32 8.60 15.28 -3.27
CA SER A 32 9.58 15.30 -2.18
C SER A 32 9.50 14.07 -1.27
N TYR A 33 10.57 13.84 -0.50
CA TYR A 33 10.57 12.79 0.53
C TYR A 33 9.52 13.03 1.62
N HIS A 34 9.22 14.29 1.95
CA HIS A 34 8.20 14.64 2.93
C HIS A 34 6.79 14.34 2.43
N GLU A 35 6.53 14.57 1.14
CA GLU A 35 5.27 14.19 0.51
C GLU A 35 5.09 12.67 0.51
N GLY A 36 6.11 11.92 0.08
CA GLY A 36 6.05 10.45 0.10
C GLY A 36 5.82 9.89 1.50
N PHE A 37 6.51 10.44 2.52
CA PHE A 37 6.26 10.07 3.91
C PHE A 37 4.86 10.46 4.40
N ALA A 38 4.37 11.65 4.03
CA ALA A 38 3.04 12.11 4.41
C ALA A 38 1.94 11.17 3.85
N VAL A 39 2.08 10.73 2.60
CA VAL A 39 1.15 9.77 1.98
C VAL A 39 1.22 8.40 2.67
N ILE A 40 2.41 7.88 2.98
CA ILE A 40 2.53 6.62 3.76
C ILE A 40 1.83 6.77 5.13
N LYS A 41 2.03 7.92 5.78
CA LYS A 41 1.42 8.19 7.08
C LYS A 41 -0.11 8.28 6.98
N GLU A 42 -0.64 8.88 5.93
CA GLU A 42 -2.08 8.96 5.66
C GLU A 42 -2.71 7.57 5.60
N GLU A 43 -2.18 6.67 4.77
CA GLU A 43 -2.69 5.29 4.68
C GLU A 43 -2.56 4.51 6.01
N LEU A 44 -1.50 4.77 6.78
CA LEU A 44 -1.33 4.16 8.11
C LEU A 44 -2.39 4.67 9.10
N ASP A 45 -2.73 5.96 9.05
CA ASP A 45 -3.78 6.55 9.86
C ASP A 45 -5.16 6.00 9.44
N GLU A 46 -5.42 5.84 8.14
CA GLU A 46 -6.67 5.24 7.60
C GLU A 46 -6.83 3.78 8.04
N LEU A 47 -5.78 2.95 7.91
CA LEU A 47 -5.80 1.58 8.43
C LEU A 47 -6.05 1.57 9.95
N TRP A 48 -5.43 2.50 10.69
CA TRP A 48 -5.61 2.57 12.13
C TRP A 48 -7.03 3.01 12.52
N ASP A 49 -7.63 3.94 11.76
CA ASP A 49 -9.01 4.36 11.92
C ASP A 49 -9.99 3.22 11.66
N GLU A 50 -9.76 2.43 10.61
CA GLU A 50 -10.56 1.23 10.32
C GLU A 50 -10.45 0.19 11.44
N ILE A 51 -9.24 -0.08 11.97
CA ILE A 51 -9.04 -0.99 13.12
C ILE A 51 -9.81 -0.53 14.36
N LYS A 52 -9.86 0.78 14.61
CA LYS A 52 -10.60 1.35 15.76
C LYS A 52 -12.11 1.37 15.54
N SER A 53 -12.58 1.25 14.30
CA SER A 53 -14.00 1.21 13.98
C SER A 53 -14.66 -0.02 14.61
N LYS A 54 -15.92 0.14 15.04
CA LYS A 54 -16.71 -0.97 15.60
C LYS A 54 -17.36 -1.85 14.53
N ASP A 55 -17.46 -1.33 13.31
CA ASP A 55 -18.21 -1.93 12.20
C ASP A 55 -17.27 -2.31 11.04
N HIS A 56 -15.97 -2.49 11.31
CA HIS A 56 -15.01 -2.87 10.28
C HIS A 56 -15.29 -4.26 9.72
N THR A 57 -14.84 -4.48 8.49
CA THR A 57 -14.83 -5.81 7.85
C THR A 57 -13.40 -6.23 7.56
N ASP A 58 -13.17 -7.55 7.45
CA ASP A 58 -11.87 -8.07 7.03
C ASP A 58 -11.48 -7.55 5.64
N GLU A 59 -12.47 -7.33 4.76
CA GLU A 59 -12.26 -6.74 3.45
C GLU A 59 -11.78 -5.28 3.52
N ALA A 60 -12.37 -4.47 4.39
CA ALA A 60 -11.98 -3.07 4.58
C ALA A 60 -10.57 -2.97 5.18
N LEU A 61 -10.30 -3.72 6.26
CA LEU A 61 -8.96 -3.80 6.85
C LEU A 61 -7.90 -4.26 5.85
N ARG A 62 -8.23 -5.24 5.01
CA ARG A 62 -7.34 -5.75 3.97
C ARG A 62 -7.08 -4.70 2.90
N MET A 63 -8.10 -3.93 2.50
CA MET A 63 -7.97 -2.85 1.53
C MET A 63 -6.99 -1.79 2.04
N GLU A 64 -7.18 -1.29 3.25
CA GLU A 64 -6.28 -0.27 3.83
C GLU A 64 -4.86 -0.83 4.05
N ALA A 65 -4.73 -2.08 4.47
CA ALA A 65 -3.42 -2.72 4.61
C ALA A 65 -2.68 -2.88 3.25
N ILE A 66 -3.42 -3.16 2.17
CA ILE A 66 -2.86 -3.17 0.82
C ILE A 66 -2.44 -1.76 0.41
N GLN A 67 -3.21 -0.72 0.71
CA GLN A 67 -2.84 0.66 0.40
C GLN A 67 -1.56 1.09 1.14
N VAL A 68 -1.40 0.75 2.42
CA VAL A 68 -0.15 0.95 3.17
C VAL A 68 1.04 0.26 2.47
N ALA A 69 0.87 -0.99 2.02
CA ALA A 69 1.92 -1.68 1.29
C ALA A 69 2.25 -1.00 -0.04
N VAL A 70 1.22 -0.57 -0.78
CA VAL A 70 1.35 0.09 -2.08
C VAL A 70 2.09 1.42 -1.97
N THR A 71 1.76 2.27 -0.99
CA THR A 71 2.41 3.58 -0.84
C THR A 71 3.86 3.45 -0.40
N ALA A 72 4.18 2.47 0.45
CA ALA A 72 5.56 2.14 0.78
C ALA A 72 6.36 1.62 -0.42
N ILE A 73 5.79 0.71 -1.21
CA ILE A 73 6.42 0.20 -2.44
C ILE A 73 6.57 1.31 -3.48
N ARG A 74 5.57 2.19 -3.62
CA ARG A 74 5.65 3.35 -4.52
C ARG A 74 6.80 4.28 -4.11
N PHE A 75 6.95 4.53 -2.82
CA PHE A 75 8.07 5.34 -2.32
C PHE A 75 9.42 4.72 -2.68
N VAL A 76 9.56 3.39 -2.55
CA VAL A 76 10.78 2.67 -3.00
C VAL A 76 10.96 2.78 -4.52
N HIS A 77 9.88 2.60 -5.29
CA HIS A 77 9.91 2.70 -6.76
C HIS A 77 10.40 4.08 -7.23
N ASP A 78 9.88 5.16 -6.63
CA ASP A 78 10.23 6.53 -7.01
C ASP A 78 11.66 6.92 -6.59
N LEU A 79 12.28 6.15 -5.68
CA LEU A 79 13.70 6.28 -5.32
C LEU A 79 14.65 5.52 -6.25
N LEU A 80 14.12 4.68 -7.17
CA LEU A 80 14.97 3.98 -8.13
C LEU A 80 15.57 4.97 -9.15
N PRO A 81 16.83 4.79 -9.56
CA PRO A 81 17.44 5.64 -10.58
C PRO A 81 16.70 5.46 -11.93
N PRO A 82 16.69 6.51 -12.79
CA PRO A 82 16.21 6.37 -14.16
C PRO A 82 17.00 5.27 -14.89
N LYS A 83 16.30 4.51 -15.75
CA LYS A 83 16.89 3.45 -16.58
C LYS A 83 17.88 4.00 -17.61
#